data_AF-A0A316DD95-F1
#
_entry.id   AF-A0A316DD95-F1
#
_cell.length_a   1.000
_cell.length_b   1.000
_cell.length_c   1.000
_cell.angle_alpha   90.00
_cell.angle_beta   90.00
_cell.angle_gamma   90.00
#
_symmetry.space_group_name_H-M   'P 1'
#
loop_
_entity.id
_entity.type
_entity.pdbx_description
1 polymer ?
#
loop_
_entity_poly.entity_id
_entity_poly.type
_entity_poly.pdbx_seq_one_letter_code
_entity_poly.pdbx_strand_id
1 'polypeptide(L)' 'MRMVEEGKTVKDTEWSLYGRGQIPSGERRGYLYRSNADKSLWKWKDVVFEAKSPQEAIEGLLAQRVSAF' A
#
# COMPACT_ATOMS: atom_id res chain seq x y z
N MET A 1 23.43 -27.54 -17.58
CA MET A 1 24.16 -26.27 -17.41
C MET A 1 23.17 -25.21 -16.98
N ARG A 2 23.34 -24.61 -15.80
CA ARG A 2 22.49 -23.53 -15.28
C ARG A 2 22.86 -22.24 -16.04
N MET A 3 21.89 -21.65 -16.73
CA MET A 3 21.97 -20.25 -17.14
C MET A 3 21.29 -19.45 -16.05
N VAL A 4 22.10 -18.70 -15.30
CA VAL A 4 21.65 -17.75 -14.29
C VAL A 4 21.40 -16.45 -15.05
N GLU A 5 20.15 -16.15 -15.39
CA GLU A 5 19.77 -14.82 -15.86
C GLU A 5 19.79 -13.88 -14.65
N GLU A 6 20.98 -13.39 -14.36
CA GLU A 6 21.26 -12.28 -13.45
C GLU A 6 20.80 -11.00 -14.16
N GLY A 7 19.52 -10.66 -14.00
CA GLY A 7 18.88 -9.64 -14.82
C GLY A 7 17.62 -9.03 -14.21
N LYS A 8 17.64 -8.70 -12.91
CA LYS A 8 16.99 -7.53 -12.29
C LYS A 8 17.04 -7.66 -10.77
N THR A 9 17.77 -6.76 -10.14
CA THR A 9 17.53 -6.35 -8.77
C THR A 9 16.06 -5.91 -8.68
N VAL A 10 15.15 -6.79 -8.25
CA VAL A 10 13.77 -6.44 -7.89
C VAL A 10 13.85 -5.68 -6.57
N LYS A 11 14.38 -4.45 -6.61
CA LYS A 11 14.56 -3.60 -5.45
C LYS A 11 13.26 -2.82 -5.25
N ASP A 12 12.31 -3.44 -4.55
CA ASP A 12 11.24 -2.75 -3.80
C ASP A 12 10.62 -1.48 -4.44
N THR A 13 10.05 -1.57 -5.65
CA THR A 13 9.22 -0.48 -6.20
C THR A 13 7.83 -0.95 -6.61
N GLU A 14 7.26 -1.93 -5.91
CA GLU A 14 5.85 -2.27 -6.10
C GLU A 14 4.91 -1.21 -5.53
N TRP A 15 5.39 -0.38 -4.60
CA TRP A 15 4.57 0.57 -3.85
C TRP A 15 5.17 1.98 -3.92
N SER A 16 4.35 2.94 -4.32
CA SER A 16 4.71 4.37 -4.29
C SER A 16 4.10 5.03 -3.06
N LEU A 17 4.90 5.81 -2.32
CA LEU A 17 4.40 6.59 -1.19
C LEU A 17 3.37 7.62 -1.69
N TYR A 18 2.15 7.53 -1.17
CA TYR A 18 1.08 8.47 -1.47
C TYR A 18 1.00 9.58 -0.42
N GLY A 19 1.12 9.23 0.86
CA GLY A 19 1.01 10.22 1.93
C GLY A 19 1.34 9.67 3.32
N ARG A 20 1.52 10.58 4.27
CA ARG A 20 1.71 10.26 5.69
C ARG A 20 0.50 10.76 6.46
N GLY A 21 0.01 9.94 7.40
CA GLY A 21 -1.16 10.30 8.19
C GLY A 21 -1.12 9.75 9.61
N GLN A 22 -2.05 10.23 10.43
CA GLN A 22 -2.38 9.66 11.72
C GLN A 22 -3.87 9.33 11.71
N ILE A 23 -4.21 8.07 11.96
CA ILE A 23 -5.62 7.66 12.11
C ILE A 23 -5.98 7.87 13.60
N PRO A 24 -7.04 8.62 13.93
CA PRO A 24 -7.39 8.95 15.32
C PRO A 24 -7.81 7.74 16.18
N SER A 25 -8.32 6.67 15.57
CA SER A 25 -8.93 5.52 16.25
C SER A 25 -7.94 4.53 16.89
N GLY A 26 -6.65 4.76 16.75
CA GLY A 26 -5.60 4.00 17.43
C GLY A 26 -4.27 4.58 17.00
N GLU A 27 -3.37 4.83 17.95
CA GLU A 27 -2.08 5.51 17.81
C GLU A 27 -1.18 4.95 16.69
N ARG A 28 -1.58 5.17 15.44
CA ARG A 28 -0.99 4.51 14.29
C ARG A 28 -0.73 5.60 13.26
N ARG A 29 0.27 6.42 13.56
CA ARG A 29 0.98 7.17 12.52
C ARG A 29 1.53 6.15 11.52
N GLY A 30 1.41 6.47 10.24
CA GLY A 30 1.78 5.55 9.18
C GLY A 30 1.94 6.25 7.85
N TYR A 31 2.34 5.44 6.87
CA TYR A 31 2.49 5.82 5.49
C TYR A 31 1.46 5.03 4.68
N LEU A 32 0.76 5.76 3.81
CA LEU A 32 -0.13 5.21 2.81
C LEU A 32 0.65 5.10 1.51
N TYR A 33 0.66 3.90 0.95
CA TYR A 33 1.27 3.60 -0.33
C TYR A 33 0.21 3.17 -1.33
N ARG A 34 0.48 3.40 -2.61
CA ARG A 34 -0.33 2.93 -3.73
C ARG A 34 0.49 1.98 -4.57
N SER A 35 -0.08 0.86 -4.99
CA SER A 35 0.65 -0.08 -5.82
C SER A 35 0.96 0.52 -7.20
N ASN A 36 2.10 0.11 -7.74
CA ASN A 36 2.59 0.49 -9.06
C ASN A 36 2.09 -0.46 -10.14
N ALA A 37 1.91 -1.73 -9.82
CA ALA A 37 1.35 -2.73 -10.72
C ALA A 37 -0.17 -2.58 -10.84
N ASP A 38 -0.86 -2.38 -9.71
CA ASP A 38 -2.31 -2.22 -9.66
C ASP A 38 -2.69 -0.95 -8.90
N LYS A 39 -3.26 0.01 -9.62
CA LYS A 39 -3.62 1.32 -9.09
C LYS A 39 -4.87 1.31 -8.21
N SER A 40 -5.56 0.18 -8.08
CA SER A 40 -6.66 -0.06 -7.15
C SER A 40 -6.18 -0.57 -5.78
N LEU A 41 -4.94 -1.05 -5.68
CA LEU A 41 -4.39 -1.56 -4.43
C LEU A 41 -3.65 -0.47 -3.64
N TRP A 42 -3.94 -0.44 -2.35
CA TRP A 42 -3.42 0.48 -1.37
C TRP A 42 -2.81 -0.30 -0.20
N LYS A 43 -1.75 0.25 0.39
CA LYS A 43 -1.07 -0.35 1.54
C LYS A 43 -0.94 0.67 2.65
N TRP A 44 -1.42 0.30 3.83
CA TRP A 44 -1.21 1.05 5.05
C TRP A 44 -0.57 0.14 6.08
N LYS A 45 0.68 0.44 6.45
CA LYS A 45 1.52 -0.46 7.26
C LYS A 45 1.61 -1.83 6.56
N ASP A 46 1.15 -2.89 7.22
CA ASP A 46 1.18 -4.26 6.70
C ASP A 46 -0.17 -4.71 6.11
N VAL A 47 -1.15 -3.80 6.02
CA VAL A 47 -2.48 -4.10 5.48
C VAL A 47 -2.56 -3.62 4.04
N VAL A 48 -2.88 -4.54 3.14
CA VAL A 48 -3.19 -4.25 1.73
C VAL A 48 -4.70 -4.31 1.53
N PHE A 49 -5.24 -3.35 0.79
CA PHE A 49 -6.67 -3.23 0.54
C PHE A 49 -6.98 -2.53 -0.78
N GLU A 50 -8.22 -2.69 -1.25
CA GLU A 50 -8.70 -2.08 -2.48
C GLU A 50 -9.38 -0.73 -2.20
N ALA A 51 -9.12 0.25 -3.07
CA ALA A 51 -9.87 1.48 -3.16
C ALA A 51 -9.72 2.09 -4.55
N LYS A 52 -10.81 2.63 -5.09
CA LYS A 52 -10.87 3.18 -6.46
C LYS A 52 -10.25 4.57 -6.55
N SER A 53 -10.10 5.25 -5.42
CA SER A 53 -9.52 6.59 -5.34
C SER A 53 -8.74 6.80 -4.05
N PRO A 54 -7.83 7.79 -4.00
CA PRO A 54 -7.17 8.14 -2.77
C PRO A 54 -8.12 8.58 -1.66
N GLN A 55 -9.21 9.27 -2.01
CA GLN A 55 -10.22 9.68 -1.05
C GLN A 55 -10.90 8.47 -0.41
N GLU A 56 -11.34 7.50 -1.22
CA GLU A 56 -11.94 6.26 -0.72
C GLU A 56 -10.96 5.46 0.16
N ALA A 57 -9.67 5.43 -0.20
CA ALA A 57 -8.65 4.77 0.61
C ALA A 57 -8.51 5.41 2.00
N ILE A 58 -8.50 6.75 2.05
CA ILE A 58 -8.41 7.51 3.30
C ILE A 58 -9.69 7.34 4.12
N GLU A 59 -10.86 7.44 3.49
CA GLU A 59 -12.16 7.25 4.15
C GLU A 59 -12.29 5.82 4.71
N GLY A 60 -11.86 4.80 3.98
CA GLY A 60 -11.83 3.41 4.43
C GLY A 60 -10.96 3.23 5.68
N LEU A 61 -9.78 3.85 5.70
CA LEU A 61 -8.87 3.85 6.85
C LEU A 61 -9.46 4.57 8.07
N LEU A 62 -10.04 5.76 7.87
CA LEU A 62 -10.68 6.54 8.92
C LEU A 62 -11.93 5.84 9.49
N ALA A 63 -12.70 5.17 8.63
CA ALA A 63 -13.86 4.39 9.02
C ALA A 63 -13.49 3.01 9.62
N GLN A 64 -12.19 2.66 9.69
CA GLN A 64 -11.70 1.34 10.11
C GLN A 64 -12.29 0.17 9.31
N ARG A 65 -12.72 0.41 8.07
CA ARG A 65 -13.33 -0.60 7.17
C ARG A 65 -12.29 -1.39 6.38
N VAL A 66 -11.01 -1.22 6.69
CA VAL A 66 -9.92 -1.89 5.99
C VAL A 66 -9.71 -3.27 6.61
N SER A 67 -10.14 -4.30 5.89
CA SER A 67 -9.82 -5.70 6.18
C SER A 67 -8.66 -6.13 5.28
N ALA A 68 -7.66 -6.81 5.85
CA ALA A 68 -6.58 -7.41 5.07
C ALA A 68 -7.15 -8.53 4.19
N PHE A 69 -6.69 -8.58 2.94
CA PHE A 69 -6.92 -9.70 2.02
C PHE A 69 -5.86 -10.80 2.22
#